data_AF-A0A2K4FGB0-F1
#
_entry.id   AF-A0A2K4FGB0-F1
#
_cell.length_a   1.000
_cell.length_b   1.000
_cell.length_c   1.000
_cell.angle_alpha   90.00
_cell.angle_beta   90.00
_cell.angle_gamma   90.00
#
_symmetry.space_group_name_H-M   'P 1'
#
loop_
_entity.id
_entity.type
_entity.pdbx_description
1 polymer ?
#
loop_
_entity_poly.entity_id
_entity_poly.type
_entity_poly.pdbx_seq_one_letter_code
_entity_poly.pdbx_strand_id
1 'polypeptide(L)'
;AEHWLNLLHGIVADPRQRIGELPLLTAAEQQQHIAQWNPAPRSFPGEACLHQRIAEQARLRPDAIALRCNAQTLTYGELNAQANRRAHQLIAHGVGPDVLVGLAAERGFDMLVGLLAILKAGGAYVPLDPTYPQDRLAYMMQDSGIRLLLTQAVLVDQLPVPDGVQTLLLDADVSAFADSDPHVVMDAANLAYVIYTSGSTGNPKGTLLPHHNVLRLFEATEPWFQFGPQDVWSLFHSYAFDFSVWEIFGALLHGGELLIVPYDISRSPQQFHELLCEAGVTVLNQTPSAFKQLMHEACADSRSNALRYVVFGGEA
;
A
#
# COMPACT_ATOMS: atom_id res chain seq x y z
N ALA A 1 5.95 -38.12 -25.26
CA ALA A 1 5.70 -39.59 -25.20
C ALA A 1 5.52 -40.05 -23.76
N GLU A 2 6.37 -39.60 -22.84
CA GLU A 2 6.32 -39.96 -21.42
C GLU A 2 5.03 -39.52 -20.70
N HIS A 3 4.58 -38.27 -20.88
CA HIS A 3 3.29 -37.81 -20.33
C HIS A 3 2.08 -38.62 -20.80
N TRP A 4 2.11 -39.04 -22.07
CA TRP A 4 1.06 -39.88 -22.64
C TRP A 4 1.05 -41.28 -22.02
N LEU A 5 2.23 -41.86 -21.80
CA LEU A 5 2.36 -43.16 -21.13
C LEU A 5 1.91 -43.07 -19.66
N ASN A 6 2.27 -41.99 -18.95
CA ASN A 6 1.84 -41.78 -17.57
C ASN A 6 0.32 -41.65 -17.46
N LEU A 7 -0.31 -40.93 -18.40
CA LEU A 7 -1.77 -40.85 -18.52
C LEU A 7 -2.39 -42.24 -18.74
N LEU A 8 -1.87 -43.03 -19.69
CA LEU A 8 -2.35 -44.38 -19.97
C LEU A 8 -2.17 -45.32 -18.76
N HIS A 9 -1.06 -45.23 -18.04
CA HIS A 9 -0.86 -45.98 -16.80
C HIS A 9 -1.90 -45.62 -15.73
N GLY A 10 -2.25 -44.34 -15.58
CA GLY A 10 -3.33 -43.90 -14.69
C GLY A 10 -4.68 -44.52 -15.04
N ILE A 11 -5.03 -44.55 -16.34
CA ILE A 11 -6.28 -45.15 -16.84
C ILE A 11 -6.35 -46.65 -16.52
N VAL A 12 -5.23 -47.36 -16.70
CA VAL A 12 -5.17 -48.80 -16.45
C VAL A 12 -5.20 -49.11 -14.95
N ALA A 13 -4.60 -48.27 -14.11
CA ALA A 13 -4.53 -48.47 -12.66
C ALA A 13 -5.89 -48.30 -11.97
N ASP A 14 -6.70 -47.30 -12.36
CA ASP A 14 -8.09 -47.18 -11.94
C ASP A 14 -9.00 -46.70 -13.09
N PRO A 15 -9.66 -47.64 -13.80
CA PRO A 15 -10.53 -47.32 -14.93
C PRO A 15 -11.78 -46.49 -14.56
N ARG A 16 -12.09 -46.34 -13.26
CA ARG A 16 -13.21 -45.54 -12.77
C ARG A 16 -12.81 -44.11 -12.40
N GLN A 17 -11.51 -43.79 -12.43
CA GLN A 17 -11.00 -42.46 -12.15
C GLN A 17 -11.55 -41.46 -13.18
N ARG A 18 -11.90 -40.25 -12.72
CA ARG A 18 -12.37 -39.19 -13.61
C ARG A 18 -11.24 -38.74 -14.51
N ILE A 19 -11.54 -38.48 -15.79
CA ILE A 19 -10.54 -38.05 -16.78
C ILE A 19 -9.73 -36.85 -16.30
N GLY A 20 -10.36 -35.87 -15.64
CA GLY A 20 -9.70 -34.67 -15.12
C GLY A 20 -8.78 -34.88 -13.92
N GLU A 21 -8.76 -36.08 -13.33
CA GLU A 21 -7.90 -36.43 -12.19
C GLU A 21 -6.72 -37.33 -12.61
N LEU A 22 -6.66 -37.77 -13.87
CA LEU A 22 -5.59 -38.61 -14.37
C LEU A 22 -4.26 -37.83 -14.43
N PRO A 23 -3.14 -38.41 -13.98
CA PRO A 23 -1.87 -37.70 -13.92
C PRO A 23 -1.24 -37.56 -15.31
N LEU A 24 -1.00 -36.32 -15.74
CA LEU A 24 -0.24 -36.05 -16.97
C LEU A 24 1.27 -36.05 -16.71
N LEU A 25 1.69 -35.39 -15.62
CA LEU A 25 3.07 -35.38 -15.16
C LEU A 25 3.36 -36.58 -14.28
N THR A 26 4.58 -37.11 -14.35
CA THR A 26 5.06 -38.07 -13.34
C THR A 26 5.22 -37.37 -11.99
N ALA A 27 5.21 -38.14 -10.89
CA ALA A 27 5.44 -37.60 -9.55
C ALA A 27 6.82 -36.90 -9.43
N ALA A 28 7.83 -37.44 -10.13
CA ALA A 28 9.17 -36.86 -10.18
C ALA A 28 9.19 -35.51 -10.89
N GLU A 29 8.54 -35.40 -12.05
CA GLU A 29 8.39 -34.12 -12.76
C GLU A 29 7.63 -33.11 -11.93
N GLN A 30 6.51 -33.49 -11.31
CA GLN A 30 5.74 -32.59 -10.44
C GLN A 30 6.59 -32.06 -9.28
N GLN A 31 7.34 -32.93 -8.60
CA GLN A 31 8.24 -32.53 -7.53
C GLN A 31 9.36 -31.62 -8.03
N GLN A 32 9.95 -31.93 -9.19
CA GLN A 32 10.98 -31.10 -9.82
C GLN A 32 10.44 -29.72 -10.18
N HIS A 33 9.24 -29.62 -10.77
CA HIS A 33 8.61 -28.35 -11.11
C HIS A 33 8.37 -27.51 -9.85
N ILE A 34 7.80 -28.09 -8.79
CA ILE A 34 7.58 -27.37 -7.53
C ILE A 34 8.91 -26.89 -6.93
N ALA A 35 9.92 -27.76 -6.89
CA ALA A 35 11.24 -27.41 -6.37
C ALA A 35 11.96 -26.36 -7.23
N GLN A 36 11.76 -26.35 -8.54
CA GLN A 36 12.37 -25.37 -9.44
C GLN A 36 11.79 -23.97 -9.23
N TRP A 37 10.46 -23.85 -9.09
CA TRP A 37 9.77 -22.57 -8.94
C TRP A 37 9.70 -22.08 -7.48
N ASN A 38 9.95 -22.96 -6.51
CA ASN A 38 10.03 -22.63 -5.09
C ASN A 38 11.24 -23.32 -4.42
N PRO A 39 12.48 -22.99 -4.83
CA PRO A 39 13.70 -23.72 -4.46
C PRO A 39 14.09 -23.58 -2.99
N ALA A 40 13.61 -22.53 -2.32
CA ALA A 40 13.89 -22.27 -0.93
C ALA A 40 12.64 -21.69 -0.25
N PRO A 41 11.69 -22.54 0.20
CA PRO A 41 10.56 -22.10 1.00
C PRO A 41 11.08 -21.40 2.27
N ARG A 42 10.80 -20.11 2.41
CA ARG A 42 11.16 -19.34 3.60
C ARG A 42 9.98 -19.26 4.55
N SER A 43 10.25 -19.47 5.84
CA SER A 43 9.30 -19.15 6.89
C SER A 43 9.35 -17.66 7.18
N PHE A 44 8.19 -17.03 7.24
CA PHE A 44 8.04 -15.63 7.61
C PHE A 44 7.32 -15.60 8.96
N PRO A 45 8.05 -15.42 10.08
CA PRO A 45 7.44 -15.41 11.41
C PRO A 45 6.56 -14.17 11.61
N GLY A 46 6.90 -13.05 10.96
CA GLY A 46 6.03 -11.90 10.70
C GLY A 46 5.07 -11.52 11.83
N GLU A 47 5.57 -11.27 13.04
CA GLU A 47 4.72 -11.03 14.22
C GLU A 47 4.34 -9.55 14.41
N ALA A 48 5.03 -8.63 13.72
CA ALA A 48 4.83 -7.19 13.89
C ALA A 48 3.75 -6.64 12.95
N CYS A 49 3.13 -5.53 13.35
CA CYS A 49 2.26 -4.74 12.48
C CYS A 49 3.04 -3.58 11.82
N LEU A 50 2.52 -3.07 10.69
CA LEU A 50 3.17 -2.01 9.91
C LEU A 50 3.45 -0.75 10.74
N HIS A 51 2.45 -0.29 11.51
CA HIS A 51 2.58 0.92 12.33
C HIS A 51 3.61 0.77 13.45
N GLN A 52 3.87 -0.45 13.96
CA GLN A 52 4.90 -0.71 14.97
C GLN A 52 6.30 -0.55 14.38
N ARG A 53 6.51 -1.03 13.14
CA ARG A 53 7.79 -0.86 12.43
C ARG A 53 8.06 0.60 12.10
N ILE A 54 7.03 1.36 11.74
CA ILE A 54 7.14 2.81 11.48
C ILE A 54 7.41 3.58 12.78
N ALA A 55 6.73 3.24 13.88
CA ALA A 55 6.98 3.85 15.19
C ALA A 55 8.43 3.59 15.66
N GLU A 56 8.98 2.41 15.37
CA GLU A 56 10.39 2.11 15.65
C GLU A 56 11.34 3.00 14.83
N GLN A 57 11.04 3.28 13.55
CA GLN A 57 11.81 4.26 12.78
C GLN A 57 11.74 5.65 13.40
N ALA A 58 10.57 6.08 13.86
CA ALA A 58 10.41 7.36 14.56
C ALA A 58 11.17 7.45 15.88
N ARG A 59 11.30 6.33 16.60
CA ARG A 59 12.13 6.25 17.81
C ARG A 59 13.63 6.30 17.49
N LEU A 60 14.05 5.63 16.43
CA LEU A 60 15.47 5.57 16.03
C LEU A 60 15.95 6.85 15.34
N ARG A 61 15.07 7.55 14.60
CA ARG A 61 15.38 8.69 13.74
C ARG A 61 14.30 9.77 13.81
N PRO A 62 14.02 10.36 14.99
CA PRO A 62 12.93 11.31 15.17
C PRO A 62 13.06 12.53 14.26
N ASP A 63 14.28 13.02 14.04
CA ASP A 63 14.56 14.24 13.26
C ASP A 63 14.78 13.98 11.75
N ALA A 64 14.74 12.71 11.30
CA ALA A 64 14.87 12.40 9.88
C ALA A 64 13.56 12.73 9.14
N ILE A 65 13.68 13.20 7.90
CA ILE A 65 12.52 13.53 7.07
C ILE A 65 11.81 12.23 6.67
N ALA A 66 10.52 12.11 7.00
CA ALA A 66 9.67 11.01 6.60
C ALA A 66 8.89 11.35 5.33
N LEU A 67 8.27 12.53 5.28
CA LEU A 67 7.45 12.98 4.17
C LEU A 67 7.98 14.31 3.62
N ARG A 68 7.94 14.46 2.30
CA ARG A 68 8.15 15.74 1.62
C ARG A 68 7.02 16.00 0.65
N CYS A 69 6.48 17.22 0.66
CA CYS A 69 5.51 17.69 -0.31
C CYS A 69 5.79 19.15 -0.60
N ASN A 70 6.06 19.50 -1.85
CA ASN A 70 6.54 20.83 -2.23
C ASN A 70 7.77 21.23 -1.37
N ALA A 71 7.78 22.46 -0.84
CA ALA A 71 8.83 22.96 0.05
C ALA A 71 8.64 22.55 1.53
N GLN A 72 7.59 21.78 1.84
CA GLN A 72 7.29 21.35 3.21
C GLN A 72 7.82 19.94 3.47
N THR A 73 8.21 19.71 4.71
CA THR A 73 8.72 18.43 5.19
C THR A 73 8.04 18.07 6.49
N LEU A 74 7.89 16.77 6.73
CA LEU A 74 7.45 16.21 8.00
C LEU A 74 8.46 15.15 8.44
N THR A 75 9.00 15.31 9.64
CA THR A 75 9.93 14.32 10.21
C THR A 75 9.20 13.06 10.67
N TYR A 76 9.95 11.97 10.89
CA TYR A 76 9.37 10.75 11.46
C TYR A 76 8.77 10.98 12.85
N GLY A 77 9.41 11.79 13.70
CA GLY A 77 8.90 12.14 15.03
C GLY A 77 7.57 12.88 14.95
N GLU A 78 7.48 13.90 14.08
CA GLU A 78 6.26 14.67 13.87
C GLU A 78 5.14 13.83 13.25
N LEU A 79 5.45 13.02 12.24
CA LEU A 79 4.50 12.09 11.63
C LEU A 79 3.93 11.14 12.67
N ASN A 80 4.78 10.54 13.51
CA ASN A 80 4.36 9.62 14.55
C ASN A 80 3.46 10.32 15.58
N ALA A 81 3.87 11.50 16.07
CA ALA A 81 3.11 12.27 17.05
C ALA A 81 1.72 12.69 16.52
N GLN A 82 1.65 13.18 15.28
CA GLN A 82 0.38 13.58 14.66
C GLN A 82 -0.53 12.37 14.44
N ALA A 83 0.00 11.26 13.94
CA ALA A 83 -0.75 10.03 13.76
C ALA A 83 -1.22 9.43 15.09
N ASN A 84 -0.43 9.54 16.17
CA ASN A 84 -0.81 9.10 17.51
C ASN A 84 -2.02 9.87 18.05
N ARG A 85 -2.01 11.21 17.96
CA ARG A 85 -3.15 12.04 18.40
C ARG A 85 -4.45 11.65 17.70
N ARG A 86 -4.38 11.46 16.38
CA ARG A 86 -5.50 10.99 15.58
C ARG A 86 -5.90 9.55 15.92
N ALA A 87 -4.95 8.67 16.18
CA ALA A 87 -5.24 7.29 16.59
C ALA A 87 -6.01 7.24 17.91
N HIS A 88 -5.63 8.06 18.91
CA HIS A 88 -6.38 8.17 20.17
C HIS A 88 -7.81 8.71 19.95
N GLN A 89 -7.99 9.67 19.03
CA GLN A 89 -9.32 10.11 18.61
C GLN A 89 -10.13 8.95 18.01
N LEU A 90 -9.54 8.18 17.09
CA LEU A 90 -10.19 7.04 16.45
C LEU A 90 -10.57 5.95 17.47
N ILE A 91 -9.69 5.65 18.41
CA ILE A 91 -9.95 4.69 19.51
C ILE A 91 -11.13 5.17 20.36
N ALA A 92 -11.21 6.47 20.67
CA ALA A 92 -12.35 7.04 21.39
C ALA A 92 -13.69 6.93 20.62
N HIS A 93 -13.62 6.74 19.29
CA HIS A 93 -14.77 6.49 18.42
C HIS A 93 -14.98 5.00 18.10
N GLY A 94 -14.30 4.10 18.81
CA GLY A 94 -14.51 2.66 18.72
C GLY A 94 -13.71 1.94 17.63
N VAL A 95 -12.68 2.58 17.06
CA VAL A 95 -11.74 1.90 16.16
C VAL A 95 -10.85 0.94 16.96
N GLY A 96 -10.66 -0.26 16.42
CA GLY A 96 -9.86 -1.35 16.98
C GLY A 96 -9.52 -2.39 15.90
N PRO A 97 -8.99 -3.57 16.28
CA PRO A 97 -8.62 -4.64 15.34
C PRO A 97 -9.74 -4.96 14.34
N ASP A 98 -9.38 -5.01 13.05
CA ASP A 98 -10.25 -5.31 11.90
C ASP A 98 -11.42 -4.34 11.66
N VAL A 99 -11.51 -3.24 12.42
CA VAL A 99 -12.50 -2.18 12.15
C VAL A 99 -12.10 -1.42 10.89
N LEU A 100 -12.99 -1.40 9.89
CA LEU A 100 -12.77 -0.69 8.64
C LEU A 100 -13.08 0.81 8.81
N VAL A 101 -12.14 1.65 8.42
CA VAL A 101 -12.28 3.11 8.43
C VAL A 101 -12.06 3.64 7.01
N GLY A 102 -13.05 4.35 6.47
CA GLY A 102 -12.90 5.05 5.20
C GLY A 102 -11.89 6.18 5.34
N LEU A 103 -11.01 6.35 4.36
CA LEU A 103 -10.09 7.48 4.28
C LEU A 103 -10.27 8.16 2.93
N ALA A 104 -10.80 9.38 2.93
CA ALA A 104 -10.99 10.21 1.74
C ALA A 104 -10.23 11.53 1.92
N ALA A 105 -9.03 11.63 1.37
CA ALA A 105 -8.18 12.81 1.47
C ALA A 105 -7.52 13.17 0.14
N GLU A 106 -7.22 14.45 -0.05
CA GLU A 106 -6.30 14.90 -1.10
C GLU A 106 -4.87 14.43 -0.79
N ARG A 107 -4.03 14.34 -1.83
CA ARG A 107 -2.63 13.94 -1.66
C ARG A 107 -1.89 14.99 -0.83
N GLY A 108 -1.43 14.60 0.36
CA GLY A 108 -0.69 15.47 1.26
C GLY A 108 -0.37 14.78 2.58
N PHE A 109 0.17 15.52 3.54
CA PHE A 109 0.55 14.96 4.84
C PHE A 109 -0.65 14.39 5.61
N ASP A 110 -1.79 15.07 5.59
CA ASP A 110 -3.01 14.63 6.27
C ASP A 110 -3.47 13.24 5.83
N MET A 111 -3.29 12.90 4.56
CA MET A 111 -3.61 11.58 4.02
C MET A 111 -2.75 10.49 4.68
N LEU A 112 -1.44 10.71 4.80
CA LEU A 112 -0.52 9.74 5.40
C LEU A 112 -0.67 9.70 6.93
N VAL A 113 -0.92 10.86 7.56
CA VAL A 113 -1.23 10.94 8.99
C VAL A 113 -2.51 10.16 9.28
N GLY A 114 -3.57 10.34 8.50
CA GLY A 114 -4.84 9.62 8.63
C GLY A 114 -4.69 8.11 8.42
N LEU A 115 -3.97 7.70 7.37
CA LEU A 115 -3.65 6.30 7.11
C LEU A 115 -2.92 5.67 8.30
N LEU A 116 -1.84 6.29 8.77
CA LEU A 116 -1.05 5.77 9.88
C LEU A 116 -1.85 5.78 11.19
N ALA A 117 -2.70 6.78 11.41
CA ALA A 117 -3.59 6.85 12.56
C ALA A 117 -4.59 5.69 12.61
N ILE A 118 -5.19 5.33 11.47
CA ILE A 118 -6.09 4.17 11.37
C ILE A 118 -5.35 2.89 11.79
N LEU A 119 -4.15 2.66 11.22
CA LEU A 119 -3.35 1.49 11.55
C LEU A 119 -2.94 1.46 13.03
N LYS A 120 -2.57 2.61 13.61
CA LYS A 120 -2.21 2.75 15.03
C LYS A 120 -3.40 2.54 15.97
N ALA A 121 -4.61 2.90 15.53
CA ALA A 121 -5.84 2.58 16.25
C ALA A 121 -6.22 1.09 16.14
N GLY A 122 -5.48 0.30 15.34
CA GLY A 122 -5.72 -1.11 15.07
C GLY A 122 -6.71 -1.38 13.93
N GLY A 123 -7.27 -0.33 13.33
CA GLY A 123 -8.20 -0.46 12.21
C GLY A 123 -7.49 -0.70 10.88
N ALA A 124 -8.29 -1.02 9.86
CA ALA A 124 -7.85 -1.14 8.48
C ALA A 124 -8.43 0.00 7.64
N TYR A 125 -7.60 0.64 6.83
CA TYR A 125 -8.06 1.76 6.01
C TYR A 125 -8.71 1.26 4.71
N VAL A 126 -9.83 1.90 4.34
CA VAL A 126 -10.47 1.77 3.03
C VAL A 126 -10.19 3.08 2.26
N PRO A 127 -9.21 3.11 1.36
CA PRO A 127 -8.84 4.33 0.65
C PRO A 127 -9.91 4.70 -0.39
N LEU A 128 -10.34 5.95 -0.35
CA LEU A 128 -11.42 6.52 -1.15
C LEU A 128 -10.86 7.75 -1.87
N ASP A 129 -10.30 7.55 -3.07
CA ASP A 129 -9.77 8.66 -3.88
C ASP A 129 -10.91 9.65 -4.22
N PRO A 130 -10.87 10.91 -3.74
CA PRO A 130 -11.93 11.88 -3.97
C PRO A 130 -12.16 12.20 -5.45
N THR A 131 -11.20 11.89 -6.32
CA THR A 131 -11.32 12.06 -7.78
C THR A 131 -12.16 10.99 -8.46
N TYR A 132 -12.53 9.91 -7.75
CA TYR A 132 -13.40 8.88 -8.29
C TYR A 132 -14.84 9.38 -8.48
N PRO A 133 -15.59 8.81 -9.45
CA PRO A 133 -16.99 9.14 -9.63
C PRO A 133 -17.82 8.90 -8.35
N GLN A 134 -18.80 9.77 -8.11
CA GLN A 134 -19.68 9.72 -6.93
C GLN A 134 -20.31 8.34 -6.72
N ASP A 135 -20.91 7.76 -7.77
CA ASP A 135 -21.55 6.44 -7.68
C ASP A 135 -20.56 5.33 -7.26
N ARG A 136 -19.30 5.46 -7.66
CA ARG A 136 -18.24 4.51 -7.28
C ARG A 136 -17.87 4.66 -5.82
N LEU A 137 -17.71 5.89 -5.33
CA LEU A 137 -17.44 6.17 -3.92
C LEU A 137 -18.59 5.70 -3.03
N ALA A 138 -19.83 6.00 -3.41
CA ALA A 138 -21.03 5.57 -2.69
C ALA A 138 -21.10 4.04 -2.61
N TYR A 139 -20.87 3.35 -3.73
CA TYR A 139 -20.80 1.89 -3.76
C TYR A 139 -19.71 1.34 -2.83
N MET A 140 -18.50 1.88 -2.89
CA MET A 140 -17.38 1.41 -2.05
C MET A 140 -17.68 1.61 -0.56
N MET A 141 -18.24 2.75 -0.16
CA MET A 141 -18.63 3.01 1.23
C MET A 141 -19.73 2.05 1.70
N GLN A 142 -20.71 1.78 0.84
CA GLN A 142 -21.81 0.86 1.16
C GLN A 142 -21.34 -0.61 1.24
N ASP A 143 -20.58 -1.07 0.24
CA ASP A 143 -20.10 -2.46 0.15
C ASP A 143 -19.09 -2.79 1.24
N SER A 144 -18.21 -1.85 1.58
CA SER A 144 -17.25 -2.03 2.69
C SER A 144 -17.90 -2.04 4.06
N GLY A 145 -19.11 -1.47 4.19
CA GLY A 145 -19.81 -1.39 5.47
C GLY A 145 -19.11 -0.49 6.50
N ILE A 146 -18.24 0.44 6.06
CA ILE A 146 -17.57 1.38 6.96
C ILE A 146 -18.59 2.16 7.79
N ARG A 147 -18.27 2.39 9.06
CA ARG A 147 -19.10 3.20 9.98
C ARG A 147 -18.45 4.54 10.32
N LEU A 148 -17.18 4.70 9.97
CA LEU A 148 -16.38 5.89 10.23
C LEU A 148 -15.65 6.28 8.94
N LEU A 149 -15.66 7.57 8.63
CA LEU A 149 -14.94 8.18 7.51
C LEU A 149 -14.01 9.27 8.06
N LEU A 150 -12.73 9.18 7.74
CA LEU A 150 -11.78 10.28 7.87
C LEU A 150 -11.71 11.05 6.56
N THR A 151 -11.92 12.36 6.62
CA THR A 151 -11.82 13.23 5.44
C THR A 151 -11.37 14.65 5.82
N GLN A 152 -11.18 15.53 4.85
CA GLN A 152 -10.86 16.94 5.06
C GLN A 152 -12.12 17.80 4.95
N ALA A 153 -12.19 18.93 5.67
CA ALA A 153 -13.37 19.79 5.64
C ALA A 153 -13.78 20.21 4.22
N VAL A 154 -12.80 20.44 3.34
CA VAL A 154 -13.03 20.85 1.94
C VAL A 154 -13.71 19.78 1.07
N LEU A 155 -13.66 18.51 1.49
CA LEU A 155 -14.20 17.37 0.75
C LEU A 155 -15.59 16.93 1.26
N VAL A 156 -16.02 17.38 2.44
CA VAL A 156 -17.26 16.89 3.09
C VAL A 156 -18.47 17.00 2.16
N ASP A 157 -18.67 18.18 1.55
CA ASP A 157 -19.81 18.44 0.67
C ASP A 157 -19.69 17.76 -0.71
N GLN A 158 -18.51 17.21 -1.03
CA GLN A 158 -18.22 16.55 -2.29
C GLN A 158 -18.29 15.02 -2.19
N LEU A 159 -18.44 14.45 -0.99
CA LEU A 159 -18.43 13.01 -0.78
C LEU A 159 -19.86 12.47 -0.63
N PRO A 160 -20.21 11.35 -1.28
CA PRO A 160 -21.55 10.78 -1.21
C PRO A 160 -21.67 9.89 0.04
N VAL A 161 -21.49 10.49 1.21
CA VAL A 161 -21.44 9.78 2.49
C VAL A 161 -22.83 9.19 2.82
N PRO A 162 -22.97 7.86 2.97
CA PRO A 162 -24.24 7.25 3.31
C PRO A 162 -24.72 7.62 4.73
N ASP A 163 -26.04 7.59 4.94
CA ASP A 163 -26.63 7.76 6.27
C ASP A 163 -26.05 6.77 7.28
N GLY A 164 -25.69 7.27 8.46
CA GLY A 164 -25.17 6.43 9.56
C GLY A 164 -23.66 6.14 9.51
N VAL A 165 -22.94 6.69 8.53
CA VAL A 165 -21.47 6.81 8.54
C VAL A 165 -21.09 8.09 9.27
N GLN A 166 -20.32 7.98 10.36
CA GLN A 166 -19.81 9.13 11.09
C GLN A 166 -18.58 9.69 10.38
N THR A 167 -18.56 11.00 10.16
CA THR A 167 -17.40 11.69 9.54
C THR A 167 -16.56 12.40 10.59
N LEU A 168 -15.26 12.18 10.56
CA LEU A 168 -14.24 12.88 11.35
C LEU A 168 -13.30 13.64 10.41
N LEU A 169 -12.88 14.84 10.83
CA LEU A 169 -12.05 15.73 10.03
C LEU A 169 -10.56 15.55 10.35
N LEU A 170 -9.75 15.37 9.31
CA LEU A 170 -8.29 15.27 9.37
C LEU A 170 -7.62 16.60 9.72
N ASP A 171 -8.31 17.71 9.48
CA ASP A 171 -7.90 19.09 9.73
C ASP A 171 -8.49 19.68 11.01
N ALA A 172 -9.32 18.94 11.76
CA ALA A 172 -9.83 19.39 13.07
C ALA A 172 -8.75 19.35 14.16
N ASP A 173 -8.78 20.24 15.15
CA ASP A 173 -7.81 20.21 16.24
C ASP A 173 -7.92 18.93 17.11
N VAL A 174 -6.80 18.21 17.27
CA VAL A 174 -6.65 17.03 18.15
C VAL A 174 -5.50 17.19 19.15
N SER A 175 -5.07 18.42 19.40
CA SER A 175 -4.05 18.74 20.40
C SER A 175 -4.41 18.26 21.81
N ALA A 176 -5.69 18.06 22.10
CA ALA A 176 -6.19 17.50 23.36
C ALA A 176 -5.89 16.00 23.55
N PHE A 177 -5.67 15.24 22.46
CA PHE A 177 -5.31 13.82 22.54
C PHE A 177 -3.80 13.65 22.77
N ALA A 178 -3.42 12.53 23.39
CA ALA A 178 -2.01 12.19 23.62
C ALA A 178 -1.26 11.96 22.31
N ASP A 179 0.03 12.30 22.27
CA ASP A 179 0.93 12.01 21.14
C ASP A 179 1.82 10.79 21.37
N SER A 180 1.69 10.11 22.52
CA SER A 180 2.32 8.82 22.77
C SER A 180 1.64 7.71 21.95
N ASP A 181 2.42 6.72 21.52
CA ASP A 181 1.89 5.57 20.77
C ASP A 181 0.74 4.90 21.54
N PRO A 182 -0.42 4.68 20.91
CA PRO A 182 -1.53 3.97 21.55
C PRO A 182 -1.15 2.51 21.79
N HIS A 183 -1.64 1.95 22.89
CA HIS A 183 -1.47 0.53 23.20
C HIS A 183 -2.73 -0.25 22.79
N VAL A 184 -2.71 -0.82 21.59
CA VAL A 184 -3.79 -1.66 21.06
C VAL A 184 -3.27 -3.09 20.93
N VAL A 185 -4.03 -4.05 21.48
CA VAL A 185 -3.71 -5.48 21.36
C VAL A 185 -4.19 -5.97 20.00
N MET A 186 -3.25 -6.33 19.12
CA MET A 186 -3.52 -6.86 17.79
C MET A 186 -2.39 -7.77 17.31
N ASP A 187 -2.67 -8.58 16.30
CA ASP A 187 -1.72 -9.48 15.66
C ASP A 187 -1.50 -9.10 14.18
N ALA A 188 -0.44 -9.63 13.58
CA ALA A 188 -0.09 -9.32 12.19
C ALA A 188 -1.04 -9.95 11.14
N ALA A 189 -1.96 -10.82 11.55
CA ALA A 189 -3.04 -11.36 10.73
C ALA A 189 -4.30 -10.47 10.77
N ASN A 190 -4.34 -9.41 11.59
CA ASN A 190 -5.34 -8.35 11.46
C ASN A 190 -5.13 -7.53 10.18
N LEU A 191 -6.24 -7.02 9.65
CA LEU A 191 -6.32 -6.25 8.42
C LEU A 191 -5.51 -4.95 8.52
N ALA A 192 -4.73 -4.66 7.49
CA ALA A 192 -4.07 -3.38 7.30
C ALA A 192 -4.89 -2.47 6.38
N TYR A 193 -5.43 -3.02 5.30
CA TYR A 193 -6.23 -2.25 4.33
C TYR A 193 -7.24 -3.09 3.57
N VAL A 194 -8.20 -2.39 2.96
CA VAL A 194 -9.11 -2.94 1.96
C VAL A 194 -9.10 -2.08 0.71
N ILE A 195 -8.39 -2.54 -0.33
CA ILE A 195 -8.30 -1.83 -1.61
C ILE A 195 -9.26 -2.45 -2.62
N TYR A 196 -10.09 -1.60 -3.25
CA TYR A 196 -11.03 -2.03 -4.27
C TYR A 196 -10.38 -2.15 -5.64
N THR A 197 -10.54 -3.31 -6.27
CA THR A 197 -10.07 -3.58 -7.63
C THR A 197 -11.24 -3.69 -8.61
N SER A 198 -10.96 -3.60 -9.92
CA SER A 198 -11.98 -3.83 -10.96
C SER A 198 -12.43 -5.29 -10.90
N GLY A 199 -13.69 -5.51 -10.52
CA GLY A 199 -14.26 -6.85 -10.53
C GLY A 199 -14.57 -7.30 -11.95
N SER A 200 -14.25 -8.55 -12.29
CA SER A 200 -14.62 -9.19 -13.56
C SER A 200 -16.14 -9.23 -13.81
N THR A 201 -16.94 -9.03 -12.76
CA THR A 201 -18.40 -9.00 -12.78
C THR A 201 -18.98 -7.58 -12.94
N GLY A 202 -18.15 -6.56 -13.21
CA GLY A 202 -18.56 -5.17 -13.40
C GLY A 202 -18.54 -4.31 -12.13
N ASN A 203 -18.85 -4.89 -10.98
CA ASN A 203 -18.77 -4.17 -9.69
C ASN A 203 -17.38 -4.31 -9.04
N PRO A 204 -16.80 -3.22 -8.50
CA PRO A 204 -15.55 -3.29 -7.75
C PRO A 204 -15.61 -4.25 -6.56
N LYS A 205 -14.49 -4.89 -6.22
CA LYS A 205 -14.38 -5.82 -5.08
C LYS A 205 -13.27 -5.39 -4.13
N GLY A 206 -13.58 -5.30 -2.84
CA GLY A 206 -12.59 -5.02 -1.80
C GLY A 206 -11.66 -6.20 -1.58
N THR A 207 -10.36 -5.98 -1.67
CA THR A 207 -9.33 -6.98 -1.39
C THR A 207 -8.77 -6.72 0.01
N LEU A 208 -9.00 -7.67 0.92
CA LEU A 208 -8.66 -7.56 2.34
C LEU A 208 -7.25 -8.09 2.57
N LEU A 209 -6.33 -7.21 2.98
CA LEU A 209 -4.92 -7.58 3.20
C LEU A 209 -4.52 -7.34 4.65
N PRO A 210 -4.04 -8.38 5.36
CA PRO A 210 -3.49 -8.22 6.69
C PRO A 210 -2.05 -7.71 6.71
N HIS A 211 -1.60 -7.21 7.86
CA HIS A 211 -0.29 -6.59 8.05
C HIS A 211 0.88 -7.48 7.58
N HIS A 212 0.86 -8.76 7.93
CA HIS A 212 1.91 -9.71 7.60
C HIS A 212 2.10 -9.89 6.09
N ASN A 213 1.07 -9.69 5.25
CA ASN A 213 1.22 -9.81 3.80
C ASN A 213 2.13 -8.72 3.24
N VAL A 214 2.00 -7.49 3.75
CA VAL A 214 2.81 -6.35 3.34
C VAL A 214 4.25 -6.51 3.84
N LEU A 215 4.43 -6.93 5.10
CA LEU A 215 5.78 -7.17 5.63
C LEU A 215 6.49 -8.31 4.90
N ARG A 216 5.79 -9.40 4.62
CA ARG A 216 6.31 -10.54 3.85
C ARG A 216 6.70 -10.13 2.43
N LEU A 217 5.98 -9.20 1.79
CA LEU A 217 6.37 -8.64 0.49
C LEU A 217 7.77 -7.99 0.59
N PHE A 218 7.98 -7.07 1.53
CA PHE A 218 9.29 -6.41 1.67
C PHE A 218 10.40 -7.38 2.07
N GLU A 219 10.17 -8.28 3.03
CA GLU A 219 11.15 -9.29 3.43
C GLU A 219 11.53 -10.25 2.29
N ALA A 220 10.57 -10.62 1.44
CA ALA A 220 10.85 -11.46 0.27
C ALA A 220 11.70 -10.75 -0.78
N THR A 221 11.55 -9.43 -0.91
CA THR A 221 12.26 -8.60 -1.88
C THR A 221 13.58 -8.01 -1.37
N GLU A 222 13.85 -8.10 -0.07
CA GLU A 222 15.04 -7.54 0.59
C GLU A 222 16.37 -7.88 -0.14
N PRO A 223 16.62 -9.14 -0.58
CA PRO A 223 17.86 -9.47 -1.27
C PRO A 223 18.09 -8.77 -2.60
N TRP A 224 17.05 -8.16 -3.20
CA TRP A 224 17.13 -7.49 -4.50
C TRP A 224 17.37 -5.99 -4.38
N PHE A 225 16.80 -5.34 -3.36
CA PHE A 225 16.76 -3.88 -3.29
C PHE A 225 17.56 -3.27 -2.15
N GLN A 226 17.63 -3.91 -0.97
CA GLN A 226 18.34 -3.37 0.20
C GLN A 226 17.98 -1.89 0.47
N PHE A 227 16.68 -1.63 0.63
CA PHE A 227 16.18 -0.27 0.87
C PHE A 227 16.66 0.24 2.23
N GLY A 228 16.86 1.56 2.35
CA GLY A 228 17.30 2.14 3.61
C GLY A 228 17.08 3.65 3.74
N PRO A 229 17.60 4.26 4.82
CA PRO A 229 17.37 5.67 5.15
C PRO A 229 17.94 6.67 4.13
N GLN A 230 18.81 6.21 3.24
CA GLN A 230 19.34 7.00 2.13
C GLN A 230 18.36 7.12 0.95
N ASP A 231 17.29 6.32 0.93
CA ASP A 231 16.38 6.27 -0.19
C ASP A 231 15.30 7.33 -0.13
N VAL A 232 15.04 7.94 -1.30
CA VAL A 232 13.95 8.88 -1.54
C VAL A 232 13.00 8.22 -2.52
N TRP A 233 11.79 7.94 -2.05
CA TRP A 233 10.73 7.29 -2.79
C TRP A 233 9.74 8.31 -3.33
N SER A 234 9.21 8.06 -4.52
CA SER A 234 8.05 8.82 -5.03
C SER A 234 6.74 8.11 -4.69
N LEU A 235 5.78 8.85 -4.11
CA LEU A 235 4.37 8.46 -4.04
C LEU A 235 3.65 9.06 -5.25
N PHE A 236 3.64 8.32 -6.35
CA PHE A 236 3.06 8.75 -7.62
C PHE A 236 1.64 8.22 -7.82
N HIS A 237 1.37 6.99 -7.38
CA HIS A 237 0.07 6.37 -7.61
C HIS A 237 -0.97 6.85 -6.60
N SER A 238 -2.25 6.70 -6.95
CA SER A 238 -3.33 6.92 -5.98
C SER A 238 -3.18 5.96 -4.80
N TYR A 239 -3.39 6.44 -3.58
CA TYR A 239 -3.42 5.61 -2.38
C TYR A 239 -4.58 4.58 -2.38
N ALA A 240 -5.53 4.73 -3.31
CA ALA A 240 -6.58 3.75 -3.60
C ALA A 240 -6.16 2.67 -4.64
N PHE A 241 -4.91 2.69 -5.09
CA PHE A 241 -4.31 1.65 -5.94
C PHE A 241 -3.19 0.94 -5.16
N ASP A 242 -3.14 -0.38 -5.22
CA ASP A 242 -2.27 -1.20 -4.37
C ASP A 242 -0.77 -0.98 -4.62
N PHE A 243 -0.37 -0.47 -5.79
CA PHE A 243 1.02 -0.10 -6.05
C PHE A 243 1.52 1.01 -5.08
N SER A 244 0.62 1.86 -4.58
CA SER A 244 0.96 2.87 -3.54
C SER A 244 1.34 2.24 -2.20
N VAL A 245 0.91 1.01 -1.90
CA VAL A 245 1.32 0.28 -0.68
C VAL A 245 2.82 0.04 -0.73
N TRP A 246 3.34 -0.33 -1.91
CA TRP A 246 4.77 -0.49 -2.13
C TRP A 246 5.52 0.85 -1.99
N GLU A 247 4.97 1.94 -2.52
CA GLU A 247 5.55 3.29 -2.41
C GLU A 247 5.61 3.78 -0.96
N ILE A 248 4.48 3.75 -0.26
CA ILE A 248 4.32 4.29 1.10
C ILE A 248 5.16 3.48 2.09
N PHE A 249 4.94 2.17 2.13
CA PHE A 249 5.60 1.32 3.12
C PHE A 249 7.05 0.99 2.74
N GLY A 250 7.41 1.11 1.46
CA GLY A 250 8.80 0.98 1.00
C GLY A 250 9.69 2.05 1.63
N ALA A 251 9.22 3.30 1.66
CA ALA A 251 9.91 4.38 2.37
C ALA A 251 9.84 4.20 3.89
N LEU A 252 8.62 4.15 4.43
CA LEU A 252 8.39 4.34 5.87
C LEU A 252 8.87 3.17 6.74
N LEU A 253 8.91 1.94 6.21
CA LEU A 253 9.42 0.77 6.95
C LEU A 253 10.96 0.77 7.04
N HIS A 254 11.63 1.39 6.07
CA HIS A 254 13.10 1.37 5.94
C HIS A 254 13.78 2.67 6.39
N GLY A 255 13.00 3.64 6.90
CA GLY A 255 13.52 4.91 7.39
C GLY A 255 13.87 5.90 6.28
N GLY A 256 13.43 5.63 5.04
CA GLY A 256 13.64 6.51 3.89
C GLY A 256 12.65 7.68 3.85
N GLU A 257 12.81 8.55 2.86
CA GLU A 257 11.93 9.69 2.64
C GLU A 257 10.86 9.37 1.59
N LEU A 258 9.60 9.75 1.84
CA LEU A 258 8.50 9.66 0.88
C LEU A 258 8.16 11.03 0.31
N LEU A 259 8.52 11.25 -0.95
CA LEU A 259 8.13 12.41 -1.73
C LEU A 259 6.71 12.23 -2.27
N ILE A 260 5.78 13.00 -1.74
CA ILE A 260 4.39 13.06 -2.21
C ILE A 260 4.35 13.87 -3.50
N VAL A 261 4.06 13.22 -4.62
CA VAL A 261 3.97 13.89 -5.92
C VAL A 261 2.60 14.60 -6.01
N PRO A 262 2.57 15.94 -6.15
CA PRO A 262 1.34 16.69 -6.33
C PRO A 262 0.54 16.20 -7.54
N TYR A 263 -0.79 16.27 -7.44
CA TYR A 263 -1.68 15.71 -8.46
C TYR A 263 -1.48 16.36 -9.84
N ASP A 264 -1.34 17.67 -9.89
CA ASP A 264 -1.06 18.45 -11.10
C ASP A 264 0.30 18.08 -11.71
N ILE A 265 1.36 17.97 -10.89
CA ILE A 265 2.69 17.55 -11.34
C ILE A 265 2.66 16.14 -11.92
N SER A 266 1.91 15.21 -11.30
CA SER A 266 1.82 13.82 -11.79
C SER A 266 1.25 13.69 -13.21
N ARG A 267 0.57 14.73 -13.71
CA ARG A 267 -0.02 14.79 -15.06
C ARG A 267 0.89 15.43 -16.11
N SER A 268 2.06 15.92 -15.71
CA SER A 268 3.03 16.58 -16.58
C SER A 268 4.35 15.81 -16.52
N PRO A 269 4.68 14.98 -17.53
CA PRO A 269 5.93 14.23 -17.57
C PRO A 269 7.17 15.11 -17.38
N GLN A 270 7.15 16.33 -17.94
CA GLN A 270 8.24 17.29 -17.79
C GLN A 270 8.38 17.75 -16.34
N GLN A 271 7.32 18.28 -15.72
CA GLN A 271 7.38 18.76 -14.32
C GLN A 271 7.65 17.61 -13.35
N PHE A 272 7.17 16.41 -13.65
CA PHE A 272 7.49 15.24 -12.85
C PHE A 272 8.97 14.88 -12.94
N HIS A 273 9.56 14.86 -14.14
CA HIS A 273 11.00 14.68 -14.31
C HIS A 273 11.82 15.73 -13.54
N GLU A 274 11.41 17.00 -13.63
CA GLU A 274 12.01 18.12 -12.89
C GLU A 274 12.04 17.83 -11.39
N LEU A 275 10.88 17.46 -10.83
CA LEU A 275 10.72 17.13 -9.42
C LEU A 275 11.57 15.92 -8.99
N LEU A 276 11.64 14.87 -9.83
CA LEU A 276 12.45 13.67 -9.53
C LEU A 276 13.94 14.02 -9.40
N CYS A 277 14.45 14.86 -10.30
CA CYS A 277 15.84 15.33 -10.26
C CYS A 277 16.09 16.24 -9.05
N GLU A 278 15.21 17.21 -8.79
CA GLU A 278 15.37 18.18 -7.70
C GLU A 278 15.30 17.53 -6.32
N ALA A 279 14.38 16.57 -6.14
CA ALA A 279 14.22 15.86 -4.88
C ALA A 279 15.24 14.73 -4.69
N GLY A 280 16.02 14.39 -5.72
CA GLY A 280 17.00 13.31 -5.65
C GLY A 280 16.36 11.94 -5.46
N VAL A 281 15.25 11.67 -6.15
CA VAL A 281 14.52 10.40 -6.04
C VAL A 281 15.44 9.22 -6.41
N THR A 282 15.50 8.22 -5.53
CA THR A 282 16.29 7.00 -5.72
C THR A 282 15.44 5.80 -6.08
N VAL A 283 14.15 5.78 -5.69
CA VAL A 283 13.22 4.71 -6.00
C VAL A 283 11.98 5.26 -6.71
N LEU A 284 11.84 4.87 -7.97
CA LEU A 284 10.72 5.25 -8.82
C LEU A 284 9.85 4.03 -9.13
N ASN A 285 8.54 4.17 -8.92
CA ASN A 285 7.55 3.16 -9.28
C ASN A 285 6.66 3.72 -10.39
N GLN A 286 6.49 2.99 -11.49
CA GLN A 286 5.71 3.44 -12.63
C GLN A 286 5.04 2.26 -13.35
N THR A 287 3.92 2.53 -14.01
CA THR A 287 3.45 1.63 -15.06
C THR A 287 4.34 1.78 -16.30
N PRO A 288 4.54 0.71 -17.11
CA PRO A 288 5.30 0.79 -18.35
C PRO A 288 4.85 1.94 -19.27
N SER A 289 3.54 2.20 -19.38
CA SER A 289 3.00 3.26 -20.21
C SER A 289 3.35 4.66 -19.71
N ALA A 290 3.23 4.91 -18.40
CA ALA A 290 3.58 6.21 -17.81
C ALA A 290 5.10 6.47 -17.87
N PHE A 291 5.92 5.44 -17.63
CA PHE A 291 7.37 5.56 -17.72
C PHE A 291 7.85 5.90 -19.13
N LYS A 292 7.21 5.38 -20.18
CA LYS A 292 7.57 5.73 -21.56
C LYS A 292 7.47 7.24 -21.80
N GLN A 293 6.46 7.91 -21.26
CA GLN A 293 6.33 9.37 -21.39
C GLN A 293 7.44 10.09 -20.63
N LEU A 294 7.70 9.68 -19.38
CA LEU A 294 8.77 10.23 -18.56
C LEU A 294 10.16 10.06 -19.20
N MET A 295 10.42 8.90 -19.82
CA MET A 295 11.68 8.60 -20.48
C MET A 295 11.99 9.57 -21.63
N HIS A 296 10.98 10.01 -22.39
CA HIS A 296 11.19 10.98 -23.47
C HIS A 296 11.73 12.30 -22.93
N GLU A 297 11.16 12.79 -21.82
CA GLU A 297 11.61 14.01 -21.15
C GLU A 297 13.02 13.82 -20.56
N ALA A 298 13.25 12.69 -19.89
CA ALA A 298 14.54 12.39 -19.27
C ALA A 298 15.69 12.29 -20.30
N CYS A 299 15.44 11.76 -21.50
CA CYS A 299 16.43 11.70 -22.57
C CYS A 299 16.70 13.05 -23.26
N ALA A 300 15.77 13.99 -23.18
CA ALA A 300 15.91 15.33 -23.74
C ALA A 300 16.62 16.31 -22.80
N ASP A 301 16.83 15.92 -21.54
CA ASP A 301 17.35 16.74 -20.46
C ASP A 301 18.78 16.33 -20.07
N SER A 302 19.59 17.27 -19.60
CA SER A 302 20.97 17.03 -19.13
C SER A 302 21.10 16.92 -17.62
N ARG A 303 20.01 17.09 -16.86
CA ARG A 303 20.00 16.93 -15.39
C ARG A 303 20.39 15.51 -14.97
N SER A 304 21.21 15.43 -13.93
CA SER A 304 21.51 14.15 -13.28
C SER A 304 20.27 13.68 -12.53
N ASN A 305 19.96 12.38 -12.63
CA ASN A 305 19.03 11.72 -11.73
C ASN A 305 19.81 10.95 -10.64
N ALA A 306 19.12 10.62 -9.54
CA ALA A 306 19.67 9.84 -8.42
C ALA A 306 19.06 8.42 -8.37
N LEU A 307 18.38 8.00 -9.44
CA LEU A 307 17.62 6.74 -9.47
C LEU A 307 18.56 5.55 -9.29
N ARG A 308 18.29 4.76 -8.25
CA ARG A 308 18.89 3.45 -8.01
C ARG A 308 18.02 2.34 -8.59
N TYR A 309 16.70 2.49 -8.43
CA TYR A 309 15.72 1.49 -8.86
C TYR A 309 14.55 2.15 -9.60
N VAL A 310 14.18 1.53 -10.72
CA VAL A 310 12.93 1.79 -11.42
C VAL A 310 12.14 0.49 -11.41
N VAL A 311 11.00 0.50 -10.73
CA VAL A 311 10.14 -0.68 -10.55
C VAL A 311 8.90 -0.53 -11.42
N PHE A 312 8.67 -1.53 -12.28
CA PHE A 312 7.50 -1.59 -13.14
C PHE A 312 6.44 -2.52 -12.57
N GLY A 313 5.18 -2.11 -12.67
CA GLY A 313 4.03 -2.90 -12.26
C GLY A 313 2.75 -2.48 -12.98
N GLY A 314 1.75 -3.37 -12.95
CA GLY A 314 0.40 -3.09 -13.44
C GLY A 314 0.12 -3.40 -14.92
N GLU A 315 1.13 -3.42 -15.80
CA GLU A 315 0.97 -3.72 -17.25
C GLU A 315 2.14 -4.56 -17.78
N ALA A 316 1.95 -5.19 -18.95
CA ALA A 316 2.97 -5.96 -19.67
C ALA A 316 3.66 -5.14 -20.77
#